data_AF-A0A9D6L968-F1
#
_entry.id   AF-A0A9D6L968-F1
#
_cell.length_a   1.000
_cell.length_b   1.000
_cell.length_c   1.000
_cell.angle_alpha   90.00
_cell.angle_beta   90.00
_cell.angle_gamma   90.00
#
_symmetry.space_group_name_H-M   'P 1'
#
loop_
_entity.id
_entity.type
_entity.pdbx_description
1 polymer ?
#
loop_
_entity_poly.entity_id
_entity_poly.type
_entity_poly.pdbx_seq_one_letter_code
_entity_poly.pdbx_strand_id
1 'polypeptide(L)'
;MLQLLQLAQATGRLELERSGERAELYVERGRPVFARTSGGSVRAGQILVHRGVVTSETLERTLAEQRARPGQRLGALLVASGAASPEQIQSAVNEALRRIVYGLLLWREGTFRFVTGDQVGGEDVKLDLDLDRLILEGLRQADEARAR
;
A
#
# COMPACT_ATOMS: atom_id res chain seq x y z
N MET A 1 4.67 -11.99 -13.49
CA MET A 1 5.36 -11.97 -12.17
C MET A 1 4.53 -12.57 -11.06
N LEU A 2 3.38 -11.97 -10.67
CA LEU A 2 2.62 -12.45 -9.51
C LEU A 2 2.17 -13.91 -9.63
N GLN A 3 1.76 -14.34 -10.83
CA GLN A 3 1.45 -15.75 -11.12
C GLN A 3 2.64 -16.68 -10.83
N LEU A 4 3.88 -16.25 -11.14
CA LEU A 4 5.07 -17.05 -10.87
C LEU A 4 5.34 -17.15 -9.37
N LEU A 5 5.14 -16.07 -8.62
CA LEU A 5 5.26 -16.07 -7.15
C LEU A 5 4.19 -16.96 -6.49
N GLN A 6 2.96 -16.97 -7.04
CA GLN A 6 1.89 -17.87 -6.61
C GLN A 6 2.23 -19.34 -6.86
N LEU A 7 2.64 -19.68 -8.09
CA LEU A 7 3.01 -21.05 -8.46
C LEU A 7 4.20 -21.57 -7.65
N ALA A 8 5.21 -20.71 -7.42
CA ALA A 8 6.39 -21.05 -6.63
C ALA A 8 6.14 -21.05 -5.10
N GLN A 9 4.93 -20.68 -4.64
CA GLN A 9 4.62 -20.49 -3.22
C GLN A 9 5.65 -19.60 -2.50
N ALA A 10 6.15 -18.59 -3.21
CA ALA A 10 7.30 -17.79 -2.76
C ALA A 10 6.96 -16.97 -1.51
N THR A 11 7.93 -16.85 -0.60
CA THR A 11 7.85 -15.96 0.56
C THR A 11 9.05 -15.02 0.58
N GLY A 12 8.80 -13.72 0.62
CA GLY A 12 9.84 -12.70 0.56
C GLY A 12 9.34 -11.36 0.05
N ARG A 13 10.28 -10.47 -0.24
CA ARG A 13 10.03 -9.11 -0.74
C ARG A 13 10.40 -8.99 -2.21
N LEU A 14 9.46 -8.53 -3.01
CA LEU A 14 9.66 -8.11 -4.39
C LEU A 14 9.89 -6.60 -4.42
N GLU A 15 11.09 -6.19 -4.80
CA GLU A 15 11.43 -4.80 -5.12
C GLU A 15 11.13 -4.54 -6.59
N LEU A 16 10.45 -3.43 -6.90
CA LEU A 16 10.13 -2.99 -8.26
C LEU A 16 10.62 -1.55 -8.47
N GLU A 17 11.19 -1.29 -9.65
CA GLU A 17 11.58 0.06 -10.06
C GLU A 17 11.16 0.35 -11.51
N ARG A 18 10.56 1.53 -11.75
CA ARG A 18 10.17 2.02 -13.08
C ARG A 18 10.31 3.53 -13.13
N SER A 19 11.15 4.05 -14.03
CA SER A 19 11.29 5.50 -14.27
C SER A 19 11.53 6.33 -13.00
N GLY A 20 12.28 5.79 -12.03
CA GLY A 20 12.54 6.42 -10.73
C GLY A 20 11.46 6.19 -9.66
N GLU A 21 10.32 5.58 -10.00
CA GLU A 21 9.33 5.11 -9.03
C GLU A 21 9.78 3.78 -8.43
N ARG A 22 9.75 3.68 -7.10
CA ARG A 22 10.09 2.46 -6.36
C ARG A 22 8.89 1.93 -5.59
N ALA A 23 8.73 0.62 -5.63
CA ALA A 23 7.75 -0.09 -4.85
C ALA A 23 8.31 -1.39 -4.27
N GLU A 24 7.72 -1.80 -3.17
CA GLU A 24 7.99 -3.07 -2.53
C GLU A 24 6.67 -3.81 -2.35
N LEU A 25 6.68 -5.10 -2.66
CA LEU A 25 5.56 -6.00 -2.44
C LEU A 25 6.05 -7.19 -1.61
N TYR A 26 5.48 -7.37 -0.44
CA TYR A 26 5.79 -8.50 0.42
C TYR A 26 4.78 -9.60 0.14
N VAL A 27 5.30 -10.82 0.02
CA VAL A 27 4.54 -12.00 -0.37
C VAL A 27 4.80 -13.10 0.65
N GLU A 28 3.74 -13.76 1.11
CA GLU A 28 3.80 -14.96 1.96
C GLU A 28 3.08 -16.09 1.24
N ARG A 29 3.75 -17.23 1.03
CA ARG A 29 3.18 -18.41 0.33
C ARG A 29 2.50 -18.05 -0.99
N GLY A 30 3.16 -17.19 -1.77
CA GLY A 30 2.68 -16.71 -3.06
C GLY A 30 1.56 -15.66 -2.99
N ARG A 31 1.12 -15.25 -1.79
CA ARG A 31 0.07 -14.24 -1.59
C ARG A 31 0.65 -12.89 -1.18
N PRO A 32 0.31 -11.78 -1.86
CA PRO A 32 0.67 -10.45 -1.40
C PRO A 32 0.07 -10.17 -0.02
N VAL A 33 0.91 -9.80 0.93
CA VAL A 33 0.51 -9.49 2.32
C VAL A 33 0.79 -8.05 2.72
N PHE A 34 1.62 -7.32 1.97
CA PHE A 34 1.88 -5.90 2.22
C PHE A 34 2.50 -5.24 0.98
N ALA A 35 2.34 -3.93 0.84
CA ALA A 35 2.97 -3.16 -0.22
C ALA A 35 3.40 -1.79 0.27
N ARG A 36 4.51 -1.26 -0.27
CA ARG A 36 5.01 0.07 0.06
C ARG A 36 5.48 0.77 -1.20
N THR A 37 5.26 2.08 -1.27
CA THR A 37 5.93 2.95 -2.24
C THR A 37 6.42 4.20 -1.51
N SER A 38 7.30 4.96 -2.15
CA SER A 38 7.53 6.36 -1.80
C SER A 38 6.17 7.09 -1.78
N GLY A 39 5.71 7.51 -0.60
CA GLY A 39 4.42 8.20 -0.40
C GLY A 39 3.24 7.37 0.14
N GLY A 40 3.43 6.11 0.55
CA GLY A 40 2.34 5.27 1.09
C GLY A 40 1.50 5.94 2.21
N SER A 41 2.16 6.58 3.19
CA SER A 41 1.50 7.31 4.28
C SER A 41 0.63 8.46 3.78
N VAL A 42 1.10 9.18 2.75
CA VAL A 42 0.38 10.31 2.16
C VAL A 42 -0.92 9.83 1.51
N ARG A 43 -0.90 8.67 0.83
CA ARG A 43 -2.09 8.10 0.18
C ARG A 43 -3.17 7.70 1.19
N ALA A 44 -2.80 7.03 2.28
CA ALA A 44 -3.74 6.69 3.34
C ALA A 44 -4.33 7.95 4.00
N GLY A 45 -3.51 8.96 4.25
CA GLY A 45 -3.96 10.27 4.74
C GLY A 45 -4.96 10.95 3.80
N GLN A 46 -4.67 10.97 2.49
CA GLN A 46 -5.57 11.54 1.48
C GLN A 46 -6.92 10.80 1.42
N ILE A 47 -6.94 9.48 1.61
CA ILE A 47 -8.19 8.71 1.69
C ILE A 47 -9.02 9.14 2.91
N LEU A 48 -8.37 9.36 4.06
CA LEU A 48 -9.06 9.85 5.27
C LEU A 48 -9.66 11.24 5.05
N VAL A 49 -8.93 12.14 4.36
CA VAL A 49 -9.43 13.46 3.98
C VAL A 49 -10.62 13.37 3.05
N HIS A 50 -10.52 12.56 2.00
CA HIS A 50 -11.59 12.38 1.02
C HIS A 50 -12.89 11.84 1.66
N ARG A 51 -12.76 10.99 2.69
CA ARG A 51 -13.90 10.45 3.46
C ARG A 51 -14.42 11.40 4.54
N GLY A 52 -13.82 12.57 4.72
CA GLY A 52 -14.18 13.53 5.77
C GLY A 52 -13.82 13.08 7.19
N VAL A 53 -12.95 12.07 7.35
CA VAL A 53 -12.51 11.60 8.67
C VAL A 53 -11.55 12.60 9.30
N VAL A 54 -10.66 13.18 8.50
CA VAL A 54 -9.72 14.22 8.93
C VAL A 54 -9.78 15.40 7.95
N THR A 55 -9.47 16.61 8.42
CA THR A 55 -9.33 17.77 7.52
C THR A 55 -7.96 17.76 6.83
N SER A 56 -7.84 18.42 5.67
CA SER A 56 -6.55 18.61 4.99
C SER A 56 -5.52 19.27 5.92
N GLU A 57 -5.96 20.27 6.69
CA GLU A 57 -5.10 20.97 7.67
C GLU A 57 -4.61 20.02 8.78
N THR A 58 -5.48 19.15 9.29
CA THR A 58 -5.09 18.15 10.30
C THR A 58 -4.04 17.21 9.72
N LEU A 59 -4.28 16.69 8.51
CA LEU A 59 -3.34 15.80 7.83
C LEU A 59 -1.97 16.48 7.61
N GLU A 60 -1.95 17.72 7.13
CA GLU A 60 -0.71 18.47 6.89
C GLU A 60 0.08 18.67 8.18
N ARG A 61 -0.61 19.04 9.28
CA ARG A 61 0.00 19.19 10.60
C ARG A 61 0.59 17.88 11.11
N THR A 62 -0.15 16.78 11.02
CA THR A 62 0.33 15.47 11.47
C THR A 62 1.50 14.97 10.61
N LEU A 63 1.50 15.24 9.30
CA LEU A 63 2.64 14.93 8.43
C LEU A 63 3.88 15.77 8.81
N ALA A 64 3.71 17.03 9.19
CA ALA A 64 4.82 17.85 9.69
C ALA A 64 5.39 17.29 11.01
N GLU A 65 4.52 16.90 11.94
CA GLU A 65 4.92 16.24 13.19
C GLU A 65 5.67 14.92 12.94
N GLN A 66 5.17 14.09 12.02
CA GLN A 66 5.81 12.83 11.65
C GLN A 66 7.24 13.05 11.12
N ARG A 67 7.45 14.08 10.28
CA ARG A 67 8.79 14.40 9.76
C ARG A 67 9.75 14.83 10.86
N ALA A 68 9.25 15.49 11.91
CA ALA A 68 10.04 15.90 13.06
C ALA A 68 10.33 14.75 14.04
N ARG A 69 9.58 13.64 13.98
CA ARG A 69 9.72 12.48 14.86
C ARG A 69 9.90 11.18 14.07
N PRO A 70 11.12 10.87 13.62
CA PRO A 70 11.41 9.63 12.90
C PRO A 70 10.95 8.40 13.67
N GLY A 71 10.28 7.46 13.00
CA GLY A 71 9.75 6.24 13.60
C GLY A 71 8.29 6.30 14.05
N GLN A 72 7.70 7.49 14.19
CA GLN A 72 6.26 7.62 14.45
C GLN A 72 5.43 7.31 13.19
N ARG A 73 4.39 6.50 13.34
CA ARG A 73 3.43 6.20 12.25
C ARG A 73 2.36 7.28 12.19
N LEU A 74 2.06 7.77 10.99
CA LEU A 74 1.00 8.76 10.75
C LEU A 74 -0.34 8.36 11.40
N GLY A 75 -0.73 7.10 11.24
CA GLY A 75 -1.96 6.57 11.85
C GLY A 75 -1.97 6.63 13.37
N ALA A 76 -0.83 6.34 14.02
CA ALA A 76 -0.71 6.41 15.48
C ALA A 76 -0.87 7.85 15.99
N LEU A 77 -0.28 8.82 15.27
CA LEU A 77 -0.43 10.25 15.60
C LEU A 77 -1.88 10.74 15.43
N LEU A 78 -2.58 10.27 14.39
CA LEU A 78 -3.99 10.60 14.16
C LEU A 78 -4.92 9.98 15.22
N VAL A 79 -4.60 8.77 15.68
CA VAL A 79 -5.33 8.13 16.80
C VAL A 79 -5.06 8.84 18.12
N ALA A 80 -3.80 9.14 18.42
CA ALA A 80 -3.41 9.81 19.66
C ALA A 80 -4.02 11.22 19.80
N SER A 81 -4.25 11.91 18.69
CA SER A 81 -4.92 13.23 18.66
C SER A 81 -6.46 13.15 18.63
N GLY A 82 -7.04 11.94 18.56
CA GLY A 82 -8.49 11.74 18.45
C GLY A 82 -9.07 12.10 17.09
N ALA A 83 -8.23 12.38 16.09
CA ALA A 83 -8.66 12.75 14.74
C ALA A 83 -9.19 11.56 13.92
N ALA A 84 -8.77 10.33 14.24
CA ALA A 84 -9.29 9.12 13.62
C ALA A 84 -9.28 7.94 14.60
N SER A 85 -10.22 7.02 14.43
CA SER A 85 -10.23 5.72 15.13
C SER A 85 -9.25 4.72 14.48
N PRO A 86 -8.76 3.72 15.23
CA PRO A 86 -7.95 2.63 14.66
C PRO A 86 -8.61 1.95 13.46
N GLU A 87 -9.92 1.75 13.49
CA GLU A 87 -10.70 1.10 12.43
C GLU A 87 -10.72 1.96 11.14
N GLN A 88 -10.84 3.28 11.28
CA GLN A 88 -10.78 4.20 10.14
C GLN A 88 -9.38 4.22 9.52
N ILE A 89 -8.32 4.22 10.33
CA ILE A 89 -6.94 4.11 9.87
C ILE A 89 -6.74 2.80 9.10
N GLN A 90 -7.13 1.68 9.71
CA GLN A 90 -7.04 0.34 9.14
C GLN A 90 -7.74 0.26 7.78
N SER A 91 -8.95 0.81 7.67
CA SER A 91 -9.72 0.85 6.42
C SER A 91 -9.03 1.67 5.32
N ALA A 92 -8.50 2.86 5.67
CA ALA A 92 -7.79 3.72 4.73
C ALA A 92 -6.46 3.12 4.26
N VAL A 93 -5.71 2.48 5.17
CA VAL A 93 -4.47 1.77 4.84
C VAL A 93 -4.75 0.60 3.90
N ASN A 94 -5.76 -0.22 4.21
CA ASN A 94 -6.15 -1.34 3.33
C ASN A 94 -6.51 -0.87 1.91
N GLU A 95 -7.21 0.26 1.79
CA GLU A 95 -7.52 0.83 0.48
C GLU A 95 -6.27 1.38 -0.23
N ALA A 96 -5.39 2.09 0.47
CA ALA A 96 -4.14 2.58 -0.10
C ALA A 96 -3.27 1.42 -0.62
N LEU A 97 -3.17 0.34 0.18
CA LEU A 97 -2.44 -0.86 -0.18
C LEU A 97 -3.06 -1.54 -1.42
N ARG A 98 -4.39 -1.69 -1.50
CA ARG A 98 -5.07 -2.18 -2.71
C ARG A 98 -4.70 -1.37 -3.95
N ARG A 99 -4.80 -0.04 -3.85
CA ARG A 99 -4.47 0.88 -4.95
C ARG A 99 -3.00 0.75 -5.39
N ILE A 100 -2.07 0.54 -4.45
CA ILE A 100 -0.66 0.27 -4.76
C ILE A 100 -0.53 -1.01 -5.58
N VAL A 101 -1.09 -2.12 -5.08
CA VAL A 101 -0.97 -3.42 -5.77
C VAL A 101 -1.60 -3.36 -7.16
N TYR A 102 -2.77 -2.73 -7.32
CA TYR A 102 -3.38 -2.48 -8.62
C TYR A 102 -2.48 -1.66 -9.55
N GLY A 103 -1.90 -0.57 -9.05
CA GLY A 103 -0.98 0.24 -9.83
C GLY A 103 0.23 -0.56 -10.33
N LEU A 104 0.77 -1.43 -9.48
CA LEU A 104 1.91 -2.30 -9.83
C LEU A 104 1.55 -3.35 -10.89
N LEU A 105 0.31 -3.87 -10.88
CA LEU A 105 -0.16 -4.79 -11.91
C LEU A 105 -0.21 -4.18 -13.31
N LEU A 106 -0.33 -2.85 -13.39
CA LEU A 106 -0.37 -2.12 -14.67
C LEU A 106 1.02 -1.80 -15.22
N TRP A 107 2.10 -2.07 -14.48
CA TRP A 107 3.45 -1.82 -14.96
C TRP A 107 3.84 -2.85 -16.03
N ARG A 108 4.05 -2.37 -17.26
CA ARG A 108 4.49 -3.20 -18.41
C ARG A 108 6.00 -3.35 -18.51
N GLU A 109 6.73 -2.39 -17.95
CA GLU A 109 8.16 -2.21 -18.09
C GLU A 109 8.74 -1.82 -16.74
N GLY A 110 9.99 -2.18 -16.48
CA GLY A 110 10.70 -1.90 -15.23
C GLY A 110 11.66 -3.02 -14.87
N THR A 111 12.37 -2.84 -13.77
CA THR A 111 13.24 -3.86 -13.19
C THR A 111 12.64 -4.37 -11.89
N PHE A 112 13.02 -5.59 -11.53
CA PHE A 112 12.60 -6.20 -10.29
C PHE A 112 13.71 -7.01 -9.66
N ARG A 113 13.64 -7.16 -8.34
CA ARG A 113 14.50 -8.05 -7.56
C ARG A 113 13.66 -8.73 -6.50
N PHE A 114 13.84 -10.04 -6.34
CA PHE A 114 13.19 -10.79 -5.27
C PHE A 114 14.21 -11.10 -4.17
N VAL A 115 13.86 -10.80 -2.93
CA VAL A 115 14.64 -11.07 -1.73
C VAL A 115 13.87 -12.11 -0.90
N THR A 116 14.40 -13.33 -0.86
CA THR A 116 13.77 -14.46 -0.17
C THR A 116 13.86 -14.32 1.35
N GLY A 117 12.79 -14.69 2.06
CA GLY A 117 12.78 -14.74 3.53
C GLY A 117 12.63 -13.38 4.23
N ASP A 118 12.59 -12.29 3.48
CA ASP A 118 12.34 -10.94 4.00
C ASP A 118 10.84 -10.77 4.31
N GLN A 119 10.50 -10.60 5.58
CA GLN A 119 9.12 -10.54 6.06
C GLN A 119 8.78 -9.17 6.63
N VAL A 120 7.50 -8.82 6.52
CA VAL A 120 6.95 -7.60 7.10
C VAL A 120 7.06 -7.66 8.63
N GLY A 121 7.50 -6.57 9.27
CA GLY A 121 7.53 -6.47 10.73
C GLY A 121 6.12 -6.55 11.35
N GLY A 122 6.02 -7.05 12.58
CA GLY A 122 4.74 -7.40 13.23
C GLY A 122 3.73 -6.26 13.44
N GLU A 123 4.13 -5.00 13.27
CA GLU A 123 3.27 -3.81 13.47
C GLU A 123 2.64 -3.28 12.18
N ASP A 124 2.91 -3.90 11.03
CA ASP A 124 2.33 -3.47 9.77
C ASP A 124 0.94 -4.06 9.55
N VAL A 125 0.07 -3.20 9.04
CA VAL A 125 -1.26 -3.57 8.60
C VAL A 125 -1.13 -4.54 7.43
N LYS A 126 -1.44 -5.82 7.66
CA LYS A 126 -1.47 -6.81 6.58
C LYS A 126 -2.60 -6.51 5.61
N LEU A 127 -2.32 -6.66 4.31
CA LEU A 127 -3.31 -6.66 3.25
C LEU A 127 -4.27 -7.83 3.48
N ASP A 128 -5.53 -7.50 3.68
CA ASP A 128 -6.61 -8.45 3.47
C ASP A 128 -7.03 -8.38 1.99
N LEU A 129 -6.40 -9.24 1.18
CA LEU A 129 -6.67 -9.38 -0.24
C LEU A 129 -7.21 -10.76 -0.55
N ASP A 130 -8.41 -10.76 -1.12
CA ASP A 130 -8.78 -11.80 -2.07
C ASP A 130 -8.08 -11.49 -3.40
N LEU A 131 -7.02 -12.25 -3.70
CA LEU A 131 -6.20 -12.12 -4.92
C LEU A 131 -7.03 -12.24 -6.20
N ASP A 132 -8.11 -13.02 -6.18
CA ASP A 132 -8.95 -13.25 -7.37
C ASP A 132 -9.81 -12.02 -7.64
N ARG A 133 -10.36 -11.42 -6.59
CA ARG A 133 -11.03 -10.12 -6.66
C ARG A 133 -10.07 -9.02 -7.08
N LEU A 134 -8.82 -9.09 -6.61
CA LEU A 134 -7.78 -8.13 -6.96
C LEU A 134 -7.45 -8.17 -8.47
N ILE A 135 -7.29 -9.36 -9.04
CA ILE A 135 -7.03 -9.50 -10.49
C ILE A 135 -8.23 -8.96 -11.30
N LEU A 136 -9.46 -9.27 -10.88
CA LEU A 136 -10.68 -8.80 -11.55
C LEU A 136 -10.84 -7.28 -11.48
N GLU A 137 -10.60 -6.65 -10.33
CA GLU A 137 -10.65 -5.19 -10.19
C GLU A 137 -9.52 -4.50 -10.98
N GLY A 138 -8.31 -5.09 -11.00
CA GLY A 138 -7.19 -4.59 -11.80
C GLY A 138 -7.47 -4.62 -13.31
N LEU A 139 -8.07 -5.71 -13.81
CA LEU A 139 -8.51 -5.81 -15.21
C LEU A 139 -9.59 -4.77 -15.54
N ARG A 140 -10.57 -4.58 -14.66
CA ARG A 140 -11.64 -3.60 -14.84
C ARG A 140 -11.11 -2.17 -14.94
N GLN A 141 -10.17 -1.79 -14.07
CA GLN A 141 -9.53 -0.46 -14.08
C GLN A 141 -8.68 -0.24 -15.35
N ALA A 142 -7.99 -1.29 -15.83
CA ALA A 142 -7.22 -1.22 -17.07
C ALA A 142 -8.12 -0.98 -18.28
N ASP A 143 -9.30 -1.62 -18.31
CA ASP A 143 -10.28 -1.43 -19.38
C ASP A 143 -10.98 -0.06 -19.29
N GLU A 144 -11.28 0.43 -18.09
CA GLU A 144 -11.79 1.80 -17.88
C GLU A 144 -10.80 2.89 -18.34
N ALA A 145 -9.50 2.66 -18.18
CA ALA A 145 -8.45 3.56 -18.65
C ALA A 145 -8.25 3.52 -20.17
N ARG A 146 -8.69 2.45 -20.85
CA ARG A 146 -8.68 2.34 -22.33
C ARG A 146 -9.88 2.97 -23.00
N ALA A 147 -10.96 3.19 -22.25
CA ALA A 147 -12.21 3.79 -22.74
C ALA A 147 -12.22 5.32 -22.64
N ARG A 148 -11.10 5.95 -22.28
CA ARG A 148 -10.88 7.40 -22.23
C ARG A 148 -9.79 7.79 -23.22
#